data_AF-A0A370GZZ9-F1
#
_entry.id   AF-A0A370GZZ9-F1
#
_cell.length_a   1.000
_cell.length_b   1.000
_cell.length_c   1.000
_cell.angle_alpha   90.00
_cell.angle_beta   90.00
_cell.angle_gamma   90.00
#
_symmetry.space_group_name_H-M   'P 1'
#
loop_
_entity.id
_entity.type
_entity.pdbx_description
1 polymer ?
#
loop_
_entity_poly.entity_id
_entity_poly.type
_entity_poly.pdbx_seq_one_letter_code
_entity_poly.pdbx_strand_id
1 'polypeptide(L)' 'MATVAGGAILQPIIGIILHKNWSGTMADGSPFYTLNDYRFALFIIPVSYVLATFISLYFIKETYCQQAFSHYPKEGHLH' A
#
# COMPACT_ATOMS: atom_id res chain seq x y z
N MET A 1 -10.19 -5.82 -5.50
CA MET A 1 -10.77 -4.88 -4.50
C MET A 1 -9.68 -4.22 -3.66
N ALA A 2 -8.79 -4.98 -2.99
CA ALA A 2 -7.72 -4.41 -2.14
C ALA A 2 -6.74 -3.44 -2.85
N THR A 3 -6.43 -3.65 -4.14
CA THR A 3 -5.53 -2.78 -4.91
C THR A 3 -6.08 -1.37 -5.15
N VAL A 4 -7.40 -1.26 -5.41
CA VAL A 4 -8.08 0.03 -5.61
C VAL A 4 -8.10 0.83 -4.30
N ALA A 5 -8.34 0.16 -3.17
CA ALA A 5 -8.28 0.79 -1.86
C ALA A 5 -6.89 1.36 -1.55
N GLY A 6 -5.81 0.65 -1.93
CA GLY A 6 -4.44 1.16 -1.79
C GLY A 6 -4.22 2.48 -2.55
N GLY A 7 -4.63 2.55 -3.81
CA GLY A 7 -4.56 3.79 -4.59
C GLY A 7 -5.40 4.93 -4.00
N ALA A 8 -6.63 4.63 -3.59
CA ALA A 8 -7.55 5.60 -3.00
C ALA A 8 -7.07 6.16 -1.65
N ILE A 9 -6.28 5.39 -0.89
CA ILE A 9 -5.68 5.84 0.38
C ILE A 9 -4.38 6.62 0.14
N LEU A 10 -3.53 6.16 -0.79
CA LEU A 10 -2.25 6.82 -1.08
C LEU A 10 -2.44 8.20 -1.72
N GLN A 11 -3.42 8.36 -2.60
CA GLN A 11 -3.71 9.65 -3.25
C GLN A 11 -3.88 10.82 -2.25
N PRO A 12 -4.78 10.76 -1.24
CA PRO A 12 -4.93 11.84 -0.26
C PRO A 12 -3.72 11.98 0.67
N ILE A 13 -3.05 10.89 1.04
CA ILE A 13 -1.83 10.95 1.88
C ILE A 13 -0.72 11.75 1.19
N ILE A 14 -0.47 11.45 -0.08
CA ILE A 14 0.54 12.17 -0.88
C ILE A 14 0.15 13.65 -0.99
N GLY A 15 -1.13 13.96 -1.23
CA GLY A 15 -1.64 15.33 -1.28
C GLY A 15 -1.43 16.11 0.01
N ILE A 16 -1.69 15.49 1.18
CA ILE A 16 -1.48 16.12 2.48
C ILE A 16 0.01 16.36 2.76
N ILE A 17 0.87 15.40 2.45
CA ILE A 17 2.33 15.56 2.63
C ILE A 17 2.86 16.69 1.74
N LEU A 18 2.43 16.74 0.49
CA LEU A 18 2.81 17.78 -0.45
C LEU A 18 2.33 19.17 0.03
N HIS A 19 1.10 19.25 0.54
CA HIS A 19 0.56 20.49 1.10
C HIS A 19 1.25 20.92 2.41
N LYS A 20 1.69 19.96 3.25
CA LYS A 20 2.45 20.25 4.47
C LYS A 20 3.87 20.73 4.20
N ASN A 21 4.54 20.17 3.19
CA ASN A 21 5.90 20.57 2.83
C ASN A 21 5.90 21.87 2.02
N TRP A 22 4.76 22.23 1.45
CA TRP A 22 4.59 23.48 0.72
C TRP A 22 4.80 24.69 1.64
N SER A 23 5.80 25.50 1.30
CA SER A 23 6.20 26.69 2.08
C SER A 23 5.27 27.90 1.91
N GLY A 24 4.05 27.72 1.38
CA GLY A 24 3.11 28.81 1.09
C GLY A 24 3.53 29.72 -0.07
N THR A 25 4.56 29.34 -0.84
CA THR A 25 4.99 30.07 -2.03
C THR A 25 3.96 29.84 -3.14
N MET A 26 3.24 30.88 -3.51
CA MET A 26 2.33 30.88 -4.66
C MET A 26 3.02 31.58 -5.82
N ALA A 27 3.15 30.88 -6.95
CA ALA A 27 3.59 31.48 -8.21
C ALA A 27 2.36 31.55 -9.13
N ASP A 28 1.98 32.77 -9.49
CA ASP A 28 0.93 33.03 -10.50
C ASP A 28 -0.44 32.37 -10.18
N GLY A 29 -0.80 32.32 -8.89
CA GLY A 29 -2.04 31.70 -8.42
C GLY A 29 -1.99 30.16 -8.27
N SER A 30 -0.86 29.53 -8.58
CA SER A 30 -0.63 28.10 -8.36
C SER A 30 0.35 27.86 -7.21
N PRO A 31 0.13 26.85 -6.35
CA PRO A 31 1.10 26.46 -5.34
C PRO A 31 2.42 26.05 -6.02
N PHE A 32 3.49 26.80 -5.73
CA PHE A 32 4.82 26.50 -6.22
C PHE A 32 5.43 25.40 -5.36
N TYR A 33 5.50 24.20 -5.92
CA TYR A 33 6.16 23.06 -5.29
C TYR A 33 7.60 22.96 -5.78
N THR A 34 8.54 22.93 -4.84
CA THR A 34 9.95 22.72 -5.16
C THR A 34 10.23 21.24 -5.42
N LEU A 35 11.36 20.94 -6.07
CA LEU A 35 11.80 19.55 -6.29
C LEU A 35 11.94 18.76 -4.97
N ASN A 36 12.26 19.45 -3.88
CA ASN A 36 12.40 18.81 -2.57
C ASN A 36 11.05 18.35 -2.02
N ASP A 37 9.98 19.11 -2.25
CA ASP A 37 8.61 18.77 -1.82
C ASP A 37 8.11 17.51 -2.52
N TYR A 38 8.36 17.40 -3.83
CA TYR A 38 8.03 16.19 -4.59
C TYR A 38 8.86 14.99 -4.14
N ARG A 39 10.16 15.16 -3.92
CA ARG A 39 11.02 14.08 -3.42
C ARG A 39 10.53 13.55 -2.08
N PHE A 40 10.16 14.45 -1.16
CA PHE A 40 9.65 14.07 0.15
C PHE A 40 8.28 13.38 0.05
N ALA A 41 7.37 13.92 -0.77
CA ALA A 41 6.06 13.34 -1.00
C ALA A 41 6.14 11.95 -1.64
N LEU A 42 7.04 11.73 -2.60
CA LEU A 42 7.25 10.44 -3.26
C LEU A 42 8.01 9.43 -2.40
N PHE A 43 8.78 9.89 -1.42
CA PHE A 43 9.49 9.02 -0.47
C PHE A 43 8.54 8.18 0.39
N ILE A 44 7.27 8.57 0.50
CA ILE A 44 6.25 7.76 1.19
C ILE A 44 6.01 6.40 0.52
N ILE A 45 6.25 6.28 -0.79
CA ILE A 45 6.07 5.04 -1.54
C ILE A 45 7.02 3.94 -1.04
N PRO A 46 8.35 4.10 -1.07
CA PRO A 46 9.26 3.07 -0.54
C PRO A 46 9.03 2.82 0.95
N VAL A 47 8.68 3.85 1.74
CA VAL A 47 8.33 3.67 3.17
C VAL A 47 7.11 2.76 3.33
N SER A 48 6.09 2.91 2.50
CA SER A 48 4.89 2.06 2.54
C SER A 48 5.20 0.59 2.22
N TYR A 49 6.14 0.32 1.30
CA TYR A 49 6.60 -1.04 1.01
C TYR A 49 7.38 -1.65 2.18
N VAL A 50 8.23 -0.86 2.83
CA VAL A 50 8.96 -1.31 4.03
C VAL A 50 7.97 -1.66 5.14
N LEU A 51 6.99 -0.79 5.41
CA LEU A 51 5.91 -1.06 6.36
C LEU A 51 5.12 -2.33 6.00
N ALA A 52 4.72 -2.48 4.74
CA ALA A 52 4.02 -3.68 4.27
C ALA A 52 4.86 -4.94 4.48
N THR A 53 6.17 -4.86 4.23
CA THR A 53 7.10 -5.97 4.46
C THR A 53 7.20 -6.32 5.94
N PHE A 54 7.35 -5.33 6.83
CA PHE A 54 7.37 -5.56 8.28
C PHE A 54 6.06 -6.17 8.79
N ILE A 55 4.91 -5.65 8.35
CA ILE A 55 3.60 -6.21 8.68
C ILE A 55 3.52 -7.65 8.17
N SER A 56 3.94 -7.89 6.92
CA SER A 56 3.92 -9.23 6.35
C SER A 56 4.81 -10.20 7.13
N LEU A 57 6.02 -9.79 7.52
CA LEU A 57 6.93 -10.63 8.29
C LEU A 57 6.38 -10.98 9.69
N TYR A 58 5.69 -10.04 10.34
CA TYR A 58 5.18 -10.25 11.70
C TYR A 58 3.80 -10.93 11.74
N PHE A 59 2.97 -10.67 10.74
CA PHE A 59 1.57 -11.11 10.70
C PHE A 59 1.34 -12.35 9.82
N ILE A 60 2.20 -12.61 8.83
CA ILE A 60 2.25 -13.92 8.16
C ILE A 60 2.92 -14.89 9.13
N LYS A 61 2.10 -15.46 10.00
CA LYS A 61 2.41 -16.71 10.68
C LYS A 61 2.55 -17.76 9.58
N GLU A 62 3.71 -18.41 9.51
CA GLU A 62 4.01 -19.41 8.46
C GLU A 62 2.80 -20.33 8.26
N THR A 63 2.12 -20.14 7.14
CA THR A 63 1.02 -21.00 6.75
C THR A 63 1.72 -22.24 6.20
N TYR A 64 1.95 -23.23 7.06
CA TYR A 64 2.67 -24.49 6.85
C TYR A 64 2.12 -25.32 5.68
N CYS A 65 2.08 -24.78 4.46
CA CYS A 65 1.58 -25.39 3.22
C CYS A 65 0.38 -26.33 3.40
N GLN A 66 -0.52 -26.04 4.35
CA GLN A 66 -1.72 -26.83 4.53
C GLN A 66 -2.72 -26.31 3.51
N GLN A 67 -2.61 -26.83 2.29
CA GLN A 67 -3.64 -26.65 1.29
C GLN A 67 -4.95 -27.17 1.88
N ALA A 68 -5.95 -26.29 2.01
CA ALA A 68 -7.32 -26.64 2.38
C ALA A 68 -8.06 -27.47 1.30
N PHE A 69 -7.33 -28.21 0.46
CA PHE A 69 -7.81 -29.00 -0.67
C PHE A 69 -7.54 -30.50 -0.54
N SER A 70 -7.14 -31.01 0.63
CA SER A 70 -6.91 -32.45 0.83
C SER A 70 -8.12 -33.23 1.37
N HIS A 71 -9.26 -32.57 1.63
CA HIS A 71 -10.45 -33.23 2.18
C HIS A 71 -11.65 -33.14 1.22
N TYR A 72 -11.51 -33.77 0.04
CA TYR A 72 -12.68 -34.24 -0.71
C TYR A 72 -12.79 -35.75 -0.44
N PRO A 73 -13.74 -36.20 0.40
CA PRO A 73 -14.04 -37.62 0.48
C PRO A 73 -14.63 -38.05 -0.87
N LYS A 74 -13.85 -38.74 -1.70
CA LYS A 74 -14.41 -39.58 -2.75
C LYS A 74 -14.93 -40.85 -2.09
N GLU A 75 -16.02 -40.72 -1.33
CA GLU A 75 -16.82 -41.87 -0.97
C GLU A 75 -17.43 -42.44 -2.24
N GLY A 76 -17.29 -43.76 -2.39
CA GLY A 76 -17.64 -44.49 -3.58
C GLY A 76 -19.12 -44.40 -3.90
N HIS A 77 -19.43 -44.06 -5.14
CA HIS A 77 -20.56 -44.66 -5.83
C HIS A 77 -20.01 -45.72 -6.77
N LEU A 78 -19.88 -46.90 -6.16
CA LEU A 78 -19.83 -48.21 -6.80
C LEU A 78 -21.00 -48.32 -7.79
N HIS A 79 -20.70 -48.48 -9.08
CA HIS A 79 -21.60 -49.01 -10.09
C HIS A 79 -20.90 -50.16 -10.80
#